data_AF-A0A7X8KLW2-F1
#
_entry.id   AF-A0A7X8KLW2-F1
#
_cell.length_a   1.000
_cell.length_b   1.000
_cell.length_c   1.000
_cell.angle_alpha   90.00
_cell.angle_beta   90.00
_cell.angle_gamma   90.00
#
_symmetry.space_group_name_H-M   'P 1'
#
loop_
_entity.id
_entity.type
_entity.pdbx_description
1 polymer ?
#
loop_
_entity_poly.entity_id
_entity_poly.type
_entity_poly.pdbx_seq_one_letter_code
_entity_poly.pdbx_strand_id
1 'polypeptide(L)'
;MDNIQETLPHKRKKLAHASPSGLLIWAMPVAALLLALIIFVMPGNEIPERGSNLRALRVGNFPIVLILEQDRGEVTSGWLRTPAGTRQIEQLEGLSFVSDSVFLTKVDQDDREDLLWRTSFTNFEGTGVHLWIGVTTWSPKAHIILTPYEYTRWDAVPAKLVVPKGTAVYVSPAVPMYGKSDPLRGRDSYSFVYTMRMTPEGPAFVPVPDVYRQLSILLRAGIQGEFTPSKRLAYVRMLNEFNSLAEGKPPKAETLLNFRSEKVAVLSWKR
;
A
#
# COMPACT_ATOMS: atom_id res chain seq x y z
N MET A 1 33.06 47.92 81.02
CA MET A 1 31.92 48.79 80.71
C MET A 1 31.59 48.56 79.24
N ASP A 2 30.58 47.71 79.01
CA ASP A 2 29.47 47.74 78.02
C ASP A 2 29.70 48.55 76.72
N ASN A 3 29.26 48.20 75.50
CA ASN A 3 28.24 47.29 74.95
C ASN A 3 28.53 47.27 73.41
N ILE A 4 28.57 46.16 72.65
CA ILE A 4 27.45 45.54 71.89
C ILE A 4 26.69 46.61 71.02
N GLN A 5 26.53 46.53 69.68
CA GLN A 5 26.00 45.45 68.84
C GLN A 5 26.10 45.76 67.32
N GLU A 6 26.39 44.73 66.50
CA GLU A 6 25.75 44.30 65.22
C GLU A 6 25.38 45.33 64.11
N THR A 7 25.46 45.08 62.79
CA THR A 7 25.38 43.84 62.00
C THR A 7 25.96 44.06 60.57
N LEU A 8 26.57 43.00 60.02
CA LEU A 8 26.88 42.72 58.59
C LEU A 8 25.58 42.56 57.74
N PRO A 9 25.54 42.34 56.39
CA PRO A 9 26.61 41.82 55.51
C PRO A 9 26.68 42.29 54.02
N HIS A 10 27.79 41.86 53.42
CA HIS A 10 27.98 41.27 52.07
C HIS A 10 28.16 42.09 50.77
N LYS A 11 29.46 42.21 50.46
CA LYS A 11 30.19 42.40 49.20
C LYS A 11 29.84 41.40 48.07
N ARG A 12 29.72 41.87 46.81
CA ARG A 12 29.93 41.08 45.58
C ARG A 12 30.97 41.75 44.66
N LYS A 13 31.90 40.92 44.17
CA LYS A 13 33.08 41.25 43.34
C LYS A 13 32.73 41.50 41.87
N LYS A 14 33.51 42.35 41.20
CA LYS A 14 33.92 42.19 39.79
C LYS A 14 35.33 42.78 39.62
N LEU A 15 36.26 42.00 39.08
CA LEU A 15 37.49 42.50 38.49
C LEU A 15 37.75 41.72 37.20
N ALA A 16 37.95 42.46 36.12
CA ALA A 16 38.31 41.96 34.80
C ALA A 16 39.83 41.71 34.71
N HIS A 17 40.25 40.76 33.87
CA HIS A 17 41.61 40.74 33.35
C HIS A 17 41.64 40.26 31.89
N ALA A 18 42.63 40.79 31.18
CA ALA A 18 42.78 40.91 29.74
C ALA A 18 43.15 39.62 29.01
N SER A 19 42.86 39.58 27.71
CA SER A 19 43.23 38.51 26.77
C SER A 19 44.30 39.01 25.79
N PRO A 20 45.39 38.25 25.52
CA PRO A 20 46.36 38.57 24.48
C PRO A 20 45.97 37.90 23.15
N SER A 21 45.70 38.72 22.14
CA SER A 21 45.10 38.37 20.84
C SER A 21 46.08 37.92 19.74
N GLY A 22 47.33 37.56 20.08
CA GLY A 22 48.38 37.27 19.08
C GLY A 22 48.66 35.80 18.79
N LEU A 23 48.36 34.87 19.71
CA LEU A 23 48.74 33.45 19.57
C LEU A 23 47.68 32.59 18.85
N LEU A 24 46.44 33.07 18.80
CA LEU A 24 45.28 32.29 18.33
C LEU A 24 45.19 32.16 16.81
N ILE A 25 45.78 33.09 16.05
CA ILE A 25 45.64 33.13 14.58
C ILE A 25 46.59 32.12 13.90
N TRP A 26 47.74 31.82 14.51
CA TRP A 26 48.70 30.85 13.97
C TRP A 26 48.37 29.39 14.31
N ALA A 27 47.53 29.16 15.32
CA ALA A 27 47.08 27.82 15.70
C ALA A 27 45.92 27.28 14.84
N MET A 28 45.19 28.17 14.15
CA MET A 28 44.04 27.82 13.29
C MET A 28 44.36 26.81 12.17
N PRO A 29 45.43 26.97 11.35
CA PRO A 29 45.71 26.02 10.28
C PRO A 29 46.10 24.64 10.81
N VAL A 30 46.84 24.58 11.92
CA VAL A 30 47.23 23.32 12.56
C VAL A 30 46.02 22.63 13.19
N ALA A 31 45.14 23.40 13.84
CA ALA A 31 43.89 22.88 14.40
C ALA A 31 42.96 22.36 13.29
N ALA A 32 42.85 23.06 12.17
CA ALA A 32 42.06 22.62 11.02
C ALA A 32 42.62 21.33 10.38
N LEU A 33 43.94 21.22 10.30
CA LEU A 33 44.62 20.04 9.74
C LEU A 33 44.50 18.83 10.67
N LEU A 34 44.59 19.05 11.99
CA LEU A 34 44.29 18.02 12.99
C LEU A 34 42.82 17.60 12.96
N LEU A 35 41.89 18.53 12.79
CA LEU A 35 40.46 18.21 12.66
C LEU A 35 40.19 17.39 11.39
N ALA A 36 40.80 17.76 10.26
CA ALA A 36 40.69 17.02 9.01
C ALA A 36 41.30 15.62 9.12
N LEU A 37 42.43 15.48 9.82
CA LEU A 37 43.05 14.19 10.09
C LEU A 37 42.18 13.34 11.02
N ILE A 38 41.55 13.93 12.03
CA ILE A 38 40.60 13.23 12.92
C ILE A 38 39.39 12.75 12.11
N ILE A 39 38.85 13.56 11.20
CA ILE A 39 37.74 13.15 10.31
C ILE A 39 38.18 12.03 9.36
N PHE A 40 39.42 12.07 8.86
CA PHE A 40 39.95 11.08 7.92
C PHE A 40 40.32 9.74 8.59
N VAL A 41 40.80 9.79 9.84
CA VAL A 41 41.23 8.61 10.60
C VAL A 41 40.10 8.05 11.47
N MET A 42 39.02 8.81 11.68
CA MET A 42 37.80 8.24 12.25
C MET A 42 37.40 7.10 11.31
N PRO A 43 37.32 5.84 11.79
CA PRO A 43 36.67 4.80 11.00
C PRO A 43 35.30 5.37 10.71
N GLY A 44 35.03 5.64 9.43
CA GLY A 44 33.71 6.04 9.00
C GLY A 44 32.79 5.02 9.64
N ASN A 45 31.85 5.47 10.47
CA ASN A 45 30.71 4.65 10.81
C ASN A 45 30.23 4.15 9.45
N GLU A 46 30.49 2.89 9.15
CA GLU A 46 29.88 2.20 8.04
C GLU A 46 28.39 2.29 8.37
N ILE A 47 27.75 3.35 7.87
CA ILE A 47 26.33 3.37 7.67
C ILE A 47 26.14 2.09 6.86
N PRO A 48 25.43 1.08 7.38
CA PRO A 48 25.39 -0.22 6.73
C PRO A 48 25.01 0.03 5.28
N GLU A 49 25.92 -0.29 4.34
CA GLU A 49 25.71 -0.01 2.91
C GLU A 49 24.45 -0.71 2.38
N ARG A 50 23.96 -1.70 3.13
CA ARG A 50 22.61 -2.26 3.03
C ARG A 50 21.70 -1.68 4.12
N GLY A 51 21.09 -0.54 3.85
CA GLY A 51 19.92 -0.09 4.60
C GLY A 51 18.70 -0.94 4.24
N SER A 52 18.69 -2.23 4.60
CA SER A 52 17.48 -3.06 4.45
C SER A 52 16.43 -2.56 5.44
N ASN A 53 15.39 -1.90 4.93
CA ASN A 53 14.30 -1.39 5.73
C ASN A 53 13.25 -2.49 5.92
N LEU A 54 12.96 -2.84 7.17
CA LEU A 54 11.91 -3.78 7.52
C LEU A 54 10.59 -3.04 7.75
N ARG A 55 9.60 -3.30 6.89
CA ARG A 55 8.23 -2.79 7.04
C ARG A 55 7.30 -3.90 7.48
N ALA A 56 6.70 -3.77 8.66
CA ALA A 56 5.68 -4.69 9.15
C ALA A 56 4.29 -4.04 9.07
N LEU A 57 3.40 -4.61 8.28
CA LEU A 57 2.02 -4.19 8.11
C LEU A 57 1.10 -5.10 8.93
N ARG A 58 0.26 -4.50 9.77
CA ARG A 58 -0.66 -5.18 10.69
C ARG A 58 -2.07 -4.63 10.52
N VAL A 59 -3.07 -5.49 10.71
CA VAL A 59 -4.48 -5.08 10.59
C VAL A 59 -5.21 -5.34 11.90
N GLY A 60 -5.44 -4.27 12.67
CA GLY A 60 -6.21 -4.31 13.91
C GLY A 60 -5.79 -5.46 14.84
N ASN A 61 -6.78 -6.25 15.27
CA ASN A 61 -6.58 -7.41 16.15
C ASN A 61 -6.50 -8.75 15.39
N PHE A 62 -6.42 -8.73 14.06
CA PHE A 62 -6.27 -9.96 13.30
C PHE A 62 -4.85 -10.52 13.49
N PRO A 63 -4.68 -11.84 13.68
CA PRO A 63 -3.39 -12.43 14.01
C PRO A 63 -2.52 -12.63 12.75
N ILE A 64 -2.55 -11.69 11.81
CA ILE A 64 -1.79 -11.71 10.57
C ILE A 64 -0.87 -10.49 10.48
N VAL A 65 0.34 -10.70 9.95
CA VAL A 65 1.32 -9.62 9.74
C VAL A 65 2.02 -9.86 8.41
N LEU A 66 2.03 -8.85 7.54
CA LEU A 66 2.86 -8.86 6.33
C LEU A 66 4.16 -8.13 6.63
N ILE A 67 5.29 -8.83 6.52
CA ILE A 67 6.62 -8.30 6.74
C ILE A 67 7.28 -8.15 5.38
N LEU A 68 7.80 -6.97 5.09
CA LEU A 68 8.50 -6.66 3.85
C LEU A 68 9.92 -6.24 4.22
N GLU A 69 10.90 -6.99 3.72
CA GLU A 69 12.27 -6.50 3.65
C GLU A 69 12.40 -5.68 2.38
N GLN A 70 12.90 -4.46 2.51
CA GLN A 70 13.02 -3.53 1.40
C GLN A 70 14.46 -3.02 1.26
N ASP A 71 14.97 -2.98 0.04
CA ASP A 71 16.19 -2.25 -0.31
C ASP A 71 15.84 -1.14 -1.30
N ARG A 72 16.24 0.10 -1.00
CA ARG A 72 15.94 1.29 -1.83
C ARG A 72 14.47 1.44 -2.24
N GLY A 73 13.54 0.93 -1.44
CA GLY A 73 12.08 0.99 -1.67
C GLY A 73 11.49 -0.23 -2.38
N GLU A 74 12.32 -1.06 -3.01
CA GLU A 74 11.91 -2.32 -3.62
C GLU A 74 11.91 -3.45 -2.58
N VAL A 75 10.93 -4.33 -2.65
CA VAL A 75 10.82 -5.49 -1.77
C VAL A 75 11.84 -6.53 -2.21
N THR A 76 12.73 -6.92 -1.30
CA THR A 76 13.69 -8.02 -1.50
C THR A 76 13.14 -9.34 -0.99
N SER A 77 12.28 -9.31 0.03
CA SER A 77 11.54 -10.48 0.49
C SER A 77 10.22 -10.06 1.16
N GLY A 78 9.16 -10.84 0.93
CA GLY A 78 7.84 -10.60 1.50
C GLY A 78 7.33 -11.82 2.26
N TRP A 79 7.03 -11.67 3.55
CA TRP A 79 6.64 -12.78 4.43
C TRP A 79 5.30 -12.49 5.10
N LEU A 80 4.33 -13.37 4.88
CA LEU A 80 3.06 -13.37 5.59
C LEU A 80 3.15 -14.28 6.81
N ARG A 81 3.09 -13.69 8.01
CA ARG A 81 3.01 -14.42 9.28
C ARG A 81 1.56 -14.59 9.69
N THR A 82 1.19 -15.82 10.01
CA THR A 82 -0.14 -16.23 10.51
C THR A 82 0.04 -17.20 11.69
N PRO A 83 -1.03 -17.56 12.42
CA PRO A 83 -0.92 -18.59 13.46
C PRO A 83 -0.64 -19.99 12.88
N ALA A 84 -0.94 -20.22 11.61
CA ALA A 84 -0.58 -21.46 10.91
C ALA A 84 0.91 -21.53 10.51
N GLY A 85 1.67 -20.46 10.71
CA GLY A 85 3.08 -20.36 10.33
C GLY A 85 3.36 -19.13 9.46
N THR A 86 4.59 -19.08 8.95
CA THR A 86 5.07 -17.99 8.08
C THR A 86 5.20 -18.51 6.66
N ARG A 87 4.79 -17.70 5.68
CA ARG A 87 4.86 -18.03 4.25
C ARG A 87 5.48 -16.87 3.47
N GLN A 88 6.46 -17.16 2.62
CA GLN A 88 6.99 -16.19 1.67
C GLN A 88 6.01 -15.98 0.51
N ILE A 89 5.89 -14.73 0.06
CA ILE A 89 5.11 -14.32 -1.11
C ILE A 89 6.11 -13.79 -2.14
N GLU A 90 6.69 -14.71 -2.91
CA GLU A 90 7.76 -14.44 -3.88
C GLU A 90 7.33 -13.41 -4.96
N GLN A 91 6.03 -13.36 -5.29
CA GLN A 91 5.47 -12.43 -6.28
C GLN A 91 5.59 -10.96 -5.88
N LEU A 92 6.01 -10.65 -4.65
CA LEU A 92 6.27 -9.28 -4.21
C LEU A 92 7.69 -8.81 -4.49
N GLU A 93 8.63 -9.72 -4.76
CA GLU A 93 10.04 -9.40 -4.96
C GLU A 93 10.24 -8.51 -6.19
N GLY A 94 11.07 -7.47 -6.04
CA GLY A 94 11.29 -6.45 -7.08
C GLY A 94 10.17 -5.42 -7.23
N LEU A 95 9.11 -5.49 -6.42
CA LEU A 95 8.03 -4.50 -6.41
C LEU A 95 8.17 -3.50 -5.26
N SER A 96 7.64 -2.30 -5.42
CA SER A 96 7.55 -1.27 -4.39
C SER A 96 6.15 -1.26 -3.77
N PHE A 97 6.06 -1.16 -2.45
CA PHE A 97 4.78 -0.99 -1.74
C PHE A 97 4.16 0.38 -2.07
N VAL A 98 2.87 0.37 -2.44
CA VAL A 98 2.12 1.59 -2.79
C VAL A 98 1.15 1.98 -1.69
N SER A 99 0.28 1.06 -1.28
CA SER A 99 -0.80 1.33 -0.32
C SER A 99 -1.40 0.06 0.24
N ASP A 100 -2.13 0.19 1.35
CA ASP A 100 -2.99 -0.84 1.88
C ASP A 100 -4.39 -0.31 2.21
N SER A 101 -5.37 -1.21 2.23
CA SER A 101 -6.77 -0.89 2.48
C SER A 101 -7.49 -2.07 3.12
N VAL A 102 -8.29 -1.79 4.15
CA VAL A 102 -8.95 -2.77 5.01
C VAL A 102 -10.46 -2.66 4.86
N PHE A 103 -11.12 -3.80 4.67
CA PHE A 103 -12.56 -3.92 4.51
C PHE A 103 -13.06 -4.97 5.49
N LEU A 104 -14.04 -4.62 6.32
CA LEU A 104 -14.58 -5.48 7.36
C LEU A 104 -16.04 -5.83 7.05
N THR A 105 -16.36 -7.11 7.16
CA THR A 105 -17.70 -7.67 6.95
C THR A 105 -17.92 -8.86 7.85
N LYS A 106 -19.17 -9.16 8.22
CA LYS A 106 -19.54 -10.47 8.79
C LYS A 106 -19.99 -11.40 7.66
N VAL A 107 -19.25 -12.47 7.41
CA VAL A 107 -19.58 -13.47 6.37
C VAL A 107 -19.71 -14.88 6.91
N ASP A 108 -19.19 -15.14 8.11
CA ASP A 108 -19.38 -16.41 8.80
C ASP A 108 -20.49 -16.36 9.86
N GLN A 109 -20.61 -17.42 10.66
CA GLN A 109 -21.70 -17.59 11.62
C GLN A 109 -21.43 -16.92 12.98
N ASP A 110 -20.34 -16.17 13.12
CA ASP A 110 -20.03 -15.46 14.35
C ASP A 110 -20.29 -13.94 14.28
N ASP A 111 -20.27 -13.31 15.45
CA ASP A 111 -20.54 -11.88 15.57
C ASP A 111 -19.31 -11.00 15.35
N ARG A 112 -18.17 -11.59 15.00
CA ARG A 112 -16.92 -10.88 14.77
C ARG A 112 -16.86 -10.46 13.31
N GLU A 113 -16.06 -9.42 13.07
CA GLU A 113 -15.81 -8.97 11.70
C GLU A 113 -14.76 -9.88 11.08
N ASP A 114 -15.04 -10.35 9.86
CA ASP A 114 -14.10 -10.99 8.97
C ASP A 114 -13.33 -9.93 8.19
N LEU A 115 -12.07 -10.24 7.85
CA LEU A 115 -11.18 -9.33 7.18
C LEU A 115 -11.15 -9.58 5.69
N LEU A 116 -11.22 -8.50 4.90
CA LEU A 116 -10.66 -8.43 3.56
C LEU A 116 -9.60 -7.32 3.55
N TRP A 117 -8.33 -7.70 3.37
CA TRP A 117 -7.21 -6.79 3.32
C TRP A 117 -6.58 -6.79 1.94
N ARG A 118 -6.41 -5.61 1.35
CA ARG A 118 -5.69 -5.44 0.08
C ARG A 118 -4.43 -4.63 0.33
N THR A 119 -3.31 -5.13 -0.17
CA THR A 119 -2.03 -4.42 -0.28
C THR A 119 -1.64 -4.32 -1.75
N SER A 120 -1.11 -3.18 -2.17
CA SER A 120 -0.82 -2.88 -3.58
C SER A 120 0.67 -2.65 -3.76
N PHE A 121 1.23 -3.27 -4.79
CA PHE A 121 2.64 -3.22 -5.12
C PHE A 121 2.82 -2.92 -6.60
N THR A 122 3.86 -2.17 -6.96
CA THR A 122 4.16 -1.81 -8.36
C THR A 122 5.66 -1.70 -8.60
N ASN A 123 6.09 -1.95 -9.84
CA ASN A 123 7.44 -1.68 -10.30
C ASN A 123 7.53 -0.30 -11.00
N PHE A 124 8.73 0.09 -11.42
CA PHE A 124 8.95 1.33 -12.16
C PHE A 124 8.28 1.37 -13.55
N GLU A 125 7.95 0.21 -14.13
CA GLU A 125 7.23 0.10 -15.40
C GLU A 125 5.72 0.38 -15.23
N GLY A 126 5.23 0.53 -14.00
CA GLY A 126 3.82 0.78 -13.69
C GLY A 126 2.96 -0.48 -13.75
N THR A 127 3.58 -1.66 -13.73
CA THR A 127 2.92 -2.96 -13.55
C THR A 127 3.14 -3.44 -12.12
N GLY A 128 2.37 -4.44 -11.67
CA GLY A 128 2.46 -4.92 -10.30
C GLY A 128 1.34 -5.87 -9.93
N VAL A 129 1.08 -5.97 -8.63
CA VAL A 129 0.08 -6.87 -8.07
C VAL A 129 -0.67 -6.23 -6.90
N HIS A 130 -1.92 -6.64 -6.73
CA HIS A 130 -2.61 -6.55 -5.46
C HIS A 130 -2.56 -7.90 -4.76
N LEU A 131 -2.07 -7.91 -3.53
CA LEU A 131 -2.17 -9.03 -2.61
C LEU A 131 -3.43 -8.85 -1.76
N TRP A 132 -4.33 -9.82 -1.87
CA TRP A 132 -5.58 -9.89 -1.13
C TRP A 132 -5.50 -10.98 -0.08
N ILE A 133 -5.81 -10.63 1.16
CA ILE A 133 -5.85 -11.55 2.29
C ILE A 133 -7.25 -11.47 2.90
N GLY A 134 -8.00 -12.56 2.76
CA GLY A 134 -9.28 -12.74 3.45
C GLY A 134 -9.09 -13.56 4.72
N VAL A 135 -9.60 -13.12 5.87
CA VAL A 135 -9.55 -13.90 7.12
C VAL A 135 -10.94 -14.10 7.69
N THR A 136 -11.32 -15.36 7.90
CA THR A 136 -12.56 -15.73 8.61
C THR A 136 -12.30 -15.91 10.11
N THR A 137 -13.26 -15.62 10.99
CA THR A 137 -13.07 -15.64 12.46
C THR A 137 -13.64 -16.85 13.20
N TRP A 138 -14.74 -17.43 12.73
CA TRP A 138 -15.40 -18.59 13.33
C TRP A 138 -14.59 -19.88 13.13
N SER A 139 -14.24 -20.15 11.87
CA SER A 139 -13.28 -21.18 11.47
C SER A 139 -12.05 -20.46 10.93
N PRO A 140 -11.02 -20.22 11.76
CA PRO A 140 -9.93 -19.34 11.39
C PRO A 140 -9.17 -19.84 10.16
N LYS A 141 -9.31 -19.10 9.07
CA LYS A 141 -8.64 -19.36 7.79
C LYS A 141 -8.16 -18.05 7.19
N ALA A 142 -6.98 -18.07 6.56
CA ALA A 142 -6.49 -17.00 5.71
C ALA A 142 -6.48 -17.48 4.24
N HIS A 143 -7.23 -16.78 3.40
CA HIS A 143 -7.28 -16.97 1.95
C HIS A 143 -6.41 -15.91 1.29
N ILE A 144 -5.39 -16.34 0.56
CA ILE A 144 -4.38 -15.45 -0.02
C ILE A 144 -4.46 -15.57 -1.53
N ILE A 145 -4.82 -14.47 -2.19
CA ILE A 145 -4.89 -14.39 -3.65
C ILE A 145 -4.15 -13.16 -4.17
N LEU A 146 -3.64 -13.26 -5.38
CA LEU A 146 -3.02 -12.16 -6.10
C LEU A 146 -3.87 -11.80 -7.32
N THR A 147 -3.97 -10.51 -7.61
CA THR A 147 -4.51 -10.01 -8.87
C THR A 147 -3.52 -9.04 -9.50
N PRO A 148 -3.37 -9.02 -10.83
CA PRO A 148 -2.44 -8.08 -11.46
C PRO A 148 -2.90 -6.62 -11.28
N TYR A 149 -1.95 -5.69 -11.29
CA TYR A 149 -2.19 -4.27 -11.13
C TYR A 149 -1.44 -3.49 -12.20
N GLU A 150 -2.15 -2.59 -12.88
CA GLU A 150 -1.59 -1.59 -13.77
C GLU A 150 -2.44 -0.33 -13.67
N TYR A 151 -1.81 0.83 -13.87
CA TYR A 151 -2.56 2.08 -14.01
C TYR A 151 -3.41 2.07 -15.28
N THR A 152 -4.66 2.47 -15.13
CA THR A 152 -5.66 2.54 -16.20
C THR A 152 -6.23 3.95 -16.30
N ARG A 153 -7.10 4.18 -17.29
CA ARG A 153 -7.80 5.46 -17.42
C ARG A 153 -8.72 5.77 -16.22
N TRP A 154 -9.12 4.76 -15.45
CA TRP A 154 -9.92 4.94 -14.24
C TRP A 154 -9.18 5.75 -13.17
N ASP A 155 -7.85 5.61 -13.07
CA ASP A 155 -7.04 6.31 -12.07
C ASP A 155 -6.98 7.84 -12.30
N ALA A 156 -7.25 8.28 -13.54
CA ALA A 156 -7.33 9.69 -13.89
C ALA A 156 -8.73 10.29 -13.70
N VAL A 157 -9.75 9.46 -13.41
CA VAL A 157 -11.13 9.95 -13.21
C VAL A 157 -11.24 10.55 -11.80
N PRO A 158 -11.58 11.84 -11.66
CA PRO A 158 -11.65 12.49 -10.35
C PRO A 158 -12.87 12.07 -9.52
N ALA A 159 -13.82 11.35 -10.12
CA ALA A 159 -15.04 10.92 -9.46
C ALA A 159 -14.77 9.78 -8.46
N LYS A 160 -15.15 10.00 -7.20
CA LYS A 160 -15.11 8.97 -6.16
C LYS A 160 -16.37 8.11 -6.23
N LEU A 161 -16.21 6.80 -6.34
CA LEU A 161 -17.31 5.86 -6.23
C LEU A 161 -17.78 5.75 -4.78
N VAL A 162 -19.09 5.81 -4.57
CA VAL A 162 -19.70 5.46 -3.28
C VAL A 162 -19.86 3.95 -3.24
N VAL A 163 -19.14 3.30 -2.32
CA VAL A 163 -19.10 1.83 -2.19
C VAL A 163 -19.68 1.40 -0.83
N PRO A 164 -20.50 0.34 -0.77
CA PRO A 164 -20.99 -0.16 0.51
C PRO A 164 -19.87 -0.64 1.43
N LYS A 165 -20.10 -0.61 2.75
CA LYS A 165 -19.14 -1.13 3.75
C LYS A 165 -18.74 -2.56 3.38
N GLY A 166 -17.44 -2.84 3.46
CA GLY A 166 -16.93 -4.18 3.19
C GLY A 166 -16.79 -4.55 1.72
N THR A 167 -17.01 -3.58 0.81
CA THR A 167 -16.81 -3.75 -0.63
C THR A 167 -15.56 -3.01 -1.05
N ALA A 168 -14.62 -3.73 -1.66
CA ALA A 168 -13.46 -3.18 -2.32
C ALA A 168 -13.71 -3.06 -3.82
N VAL A 169 -13.07 -2.07 -4.46
CA VAL A 169 -13.08 -1.93 -5.91
C VAL A 169 -11.70 -2.33 -6.44
N TYR A 170 -11.71 -3.28 -7.37
CA TYR A 170 -10.53 -3.74 -8.10
C TYR A 170 -10.68 -3.39 -9.57
N VAL A 171 -9.71 -2.65 -10.11
CA VAL A 171 -9.64 -2.31 -11.52
C VAL A 171 -8.67 -3.29 -12.19
N SER A 172 -9.17 -4.09 -13.13
CA SER A 172 -8.33 -5.01 -13.90
C SER A 172 -7.35 -4.23 -14.79
N PRO A 173 -6.12 -4.71 -15.03
CA PRO A 173 -5.18 -4.03 -15.93
C PRO A 173 -5.63 -4.04 -17.41
N ALA A 174 -6.54 -4.93 -17.78
CA ALA A 174 -6.97 -5.14 -19.16
C ALA A 174 -8.49 -5.10 -19.31
N VAL A 175 -8.93 -4.60 -20.48
CA VAL A 175 -10.30 -4.80 -20.95
C VAL A 175 -10.52 -6.31 -21.14
N PRO A 176 -11.67 -6.86 -20.73
CA PRO A 176 -12.02 -8.24 -20.99
C PRO A 176 -11.90 -8.53 -22.48
N MET A 177 -11.39 -9.71 -22.83
CA MET A 177 -11.28 -10.13 -24.22
C MET A 177 -12.67 -10.38 -24.81
N TYR A 178 -13.32 -9.32 -25.28
CA TYR A 178 -14.54 -9.39 -26.05
C TYR A 178 -14.20 -9.82 -27.50
N GLY A 179 -13.82 -11.08 -27.69
CA GLY A 179 -13.37 -11.63 -28.98
C GLY A 179 -11.84 -11.73 -29.14
N LYS A 180 -11.37 -11.96 -30.37
CA LYS A 180 -9.95 -12.19 -30.74
C LYS A 180 -9.19 -10.91 -31.11
N SER A 181 -9.30 -9.85 -30.31
CA SER A 181 -8.48 -8.64 -30.50
C SER A 181 -7.44 -8.52 -29.38
N ASP A 182 -6.34 -7.83 -29.65
CA ASP A 182 -5.33 -7.53 -28.64
C ASP A 182 -5.97 -6.84 -27.42
N PRO A 183 -5.59 -7.23 -26.20
CA PRO A 183 -6.17 -6.65 -25.00
C PRO A 183 -5.80 -5.17 -24.90
N LEU A 184 -6.82 -4.31 -24.84
CA LEU A 184 -6.65 -2.90 -24.52
C LEU A 184 -6.22 -2.77 -23.06
N ARG A 185 -5.08 -2.12 -22.82
CA ARG A 185 -4.44 -2.00 -21.50
C ARG A 185 -3.88 -0.60 -21.28
N GLY A 186 -3.42 -0.36 -20.05
CA GLY A 186 -2.69 0.83 -19.66
C GLY A 186 -3.54 2.08 -19.47
N ARG A 187 -2.84 3.20 -19.22
CA ARG A 187 -3.41 4.49 -18.80
C ARG A 187 -4.39 5.12 -19.81
N ASP A 188 -4.30 4.72 -21.07
CA ASP A 188 -5.15 5.24 -22.14
C ASP A 188 -6.42 4.42 -22.35
N SER A 189 -6.66 3.40 -21.52
CA SER A 189 -7.80 2.50 -21.66
C SER A 189 -8.61 2.38 -20.37
N TYR A 190 -9.93 2.48 -20.47
CA TYR A 190 -10.82 1.97 -19.41
C TYR A 190 -10.83 0.45 -19.47
N SER A 191 -10.76 -0.20 -18.31
CA SER A 191 -10.81 -1.66 -18.16
C SER A 191 -11.99 -2.09 -17.29
N PHE A 192 -12.17 -3.40 -17.10
CA PHE A 192 -13.26 -3.88 -16.24
C PHE A 192 -12.97 -3.62 -14.77
N VAL A 193 -14.03 -3.28 -14.04
CA VAL A 193 -13.99 -3.00 -12.61
C VAL A 193 -14.77 -4.08 -11.87
N TYR A 194 -14.11 -4.77 -10.96
CA TYR A 194 -14.65 -5.83 -10.13
C TYR A 194 -14.92 -5.31 -8.72
N THR A 195 -16.08 -5.63 -8.17
CA THR A 195 -16.38 -5.40 -6.75
C THR A 195 -15.97 -6.64 -5.94
N MET A 196 -14.92 -6.50 -5.15
CA MET A 196 -14.36 -7.57 -4.32
C MET A 196 -14.97 -7.52 -2.92
N ARG A 197 -15.43 -8.66 -2.42
CA ARG A 197 -15.95 -8.80 -1.05
C ARG A 197 -15.37 -10.05 -0.41
N MET A 198 -15.36 -10.06 0.92
CA MET A 198 -15.11 -11.29 1.67
C MET A 198 -16.31 -12.24 1.46
N THR A 199 -16.02 -13.53 1.38
CA THR A 199 -17.00 -14.63 1.40
C THR A 199 -16.46 -15.74 2.31
N PRO A 200 -17.26 -16.74 2.70
CA PRO A 200 -16.76 -17.88 3.47
C PRO A 200 -15.59 -18.64 2.79
N GLU A 201 -15.46 -18.54 1.47
CA GLU A 201 -14.40 -19.16 0.67
C GLU A 201 -13.25 -18.20 0.35
N GLY A 202 -13.23 -17.03 0.98
CA GLY A 202 -12.19 -15.99 0.82
C GLY A 202 -12.62 -14.80 -0.04
N PRO A 203 -11.67 -13.96 -0.47
CA PRO A 203 -11.92 -12.82 -1.34
C PRO A 203 -12.50 -13.27 -2.67
N ALA A 204 -13.65 -12.71 -3.07
CA ALA A 204 -14.30 -13.06 -4.32
C ALA A 204 -14.92 -11.84 -5.00
N PHE A 205 -15.11 -11.95 -6.31
CA PHE A 205 -15.93 -11.02 -7.07
C PHE A 205 -17.40 -11.23 -6.72
N VAL A 206 -18.02 -10.21 -6.14
CA VAL A 206 -19.45 -10.18 -5.79
C VAL A 206 -20.05 -8.90 -6.36
N PRO A 207 -20.89 -8.97 -7.41
CA PRO A 207 -21.45 -7.77 -8.02
C PRO A 207 -22.27 -6.91 -7.04
N VAL A 208 -22.05 -5.60 -7.06
CA VAL A 208 -22.81 -4.63 -6.27
C VAL A 208 -23.55 -3.67 -7.21
N PRO A 209 -24.88 -3.81 -7.39
CA PRO A 209 -25.62 -3.06 -8.40
C PRO A 209 -25.44 -1.54 -8.36
N ASP A 210 -25.41 -0.94 -7.16
CA ASP A 210 -25.27 0.50 -6.99
C ASP A 210 -23.89 1.04 -7.40
N VAL A 211 -22.84 0.22 -7.28
CA VAL A 211 -21.50 0.56 -7.78
C VAL A 211 -21.50 0.53 -9.31
N TYR A 212 -22.11 -0.50 -9.90
CA TYR A 212 -22.20 -0.63 -11.36
C TYR A 212 -23.07 0.44 -12.01
N ARG A 213 -24.09 0.95 -11.32
CA ARG A 213 -24.88 2.11 -11.78
C ARG A 213 -24.05 3.39 -11.86
N GLN A 214 -23.12 3.60 -10.93
CA GLN A 214 -22.19 4.73 -10.99
C GLN A 214 -21.15 4.53 -12.10
N LEU A 215 -20.56 3.34 -12.19
CA LEU A 215 -19.58 2.99 -13.22
C LEU A 215 -20.14 3.13 -14.64
N SER A 216 -21.40 2.76 -14.87
CA SER A 216 -22.03 2.89 -16.19
C SER A 216 -22.20 4.35 -16.62
N ILE A 217 -22.49 5.26 -15.69
CA ILE A 217 -22.55 6.71 -15.95
C ILE A 217 -21.17 7.23 -16.35
N LEU A 218 -20.13 6.89 -15.58
CA LEU A 218 -18.76 7.32 -15.84
C LEU A 218 -18.24 6.78 -17.18
N LEU A 219 -18.46 5.50 -17.46
CA LEU A 219 -18.01 4.88 -18.71
C LEU A 219 -18.74 5.47 -19.92
N ARG A 220 -20.02 5.82 -19.79
CA ARG A 220 -20.78 6.48 -20.87
C ARG A 220 -20.18 7.82 -21.26
N ALA A 221 -19.73 8.62 -20.29
CA ALA A 221 -19.00 9.86 -20.56
C ALA A 221 -17.65 9.57 -21.26
N GLY A 222 -16.93 8.54 -20.81
CA GLY A 222 -15.68 8.10 -21.45
C GLY A 222 -15.86 7.68 -22.92
N ILE A 223 -16.96 6.99 -23.25
CA ILE A 223 -17.28 6.55 -24.62
C ILE A 223 -17.49 7.74 -25.56
N GLN A 224 -18.12 8.82 -25.10
CA GLN A 224 -18.36 10.01 -25.92
C GLN A 224 -17.05 10.69 -26.36
N GLY A 225 -16.01 10.60 -25.53
CA GLY A 225 -14.68 11.14 -25.82
C GLY A 225 -13.71 10.16 -26.54
N GLU A 226 -14.14 8.94 -26.87
CA GLU A 226 -13.30 7.94 -27.53
C GLU A 226 -13.51 7.94 -29.04
N PHE A 227 -12.48 8.27 -29.82
CA PHE A 227 -12.54 8.39 -31.28
C PHE A 227 -12.14 7.10 -32.02
N THR A 228 -11.49 6.16 -31.35
CA THR A 228 -11.06 4.89 -31.94
C THR A 228 -12.25 3.91 -31.98
N PRO A 229 -12.72 3.47 -33.17
CA PRO A 229 -13.92 2.65 -33.28
C PRO A 229 -13.84 1.31 -32.51
N SER A 230 -12.68 0.65 -32.53
CA SER A 230 -12.46 -0.62 -31.81
C SER A 230 -12.51 -0.45 -30.29
N LYS A 231 -11.86 0.59 -29.75
CA LYS A 231 -11.95 0.94 -28.31
C LYS A 231 -13.37 1.28 -27.91
N ARG A 232 -14.05 2.10 -28.72
CA ARG A 232 -15.45 2.49 -28.49
C ARG A 232 -16.36 1.26 -28.44
N LEU A 233 -16.21 0.31 -29.36
CA LEU A 233 -16.98 -0.93 -29.35
C LEU A 233 -16.73 -1.76 -28.10
N ALA A 234 -15.47 -1.89 -27.67
CA ALA A 234 -15.13 -2.61 -26.44
C ALA A 234 -15.76 -1.95 -25.21
N TYR A 235 -15.75 -0.62 -25.12
CA TYR A 235 -16.39 0.12 -24.04
C TYR A 235 -17.91 0.01 -24.07
N VAL A 236 -18.55 -0.03 -25.24
CA VAL A 236 -20.00 -0.28 -25.34
C VAL A 236 -20.35 -1.67 -24.81
N ARG A 237 -19.54 -2.70 -25.12
CA ARG A 237 -19.74 -4.06 -24.59
C ARG A 237 -19.58 -4.09 -23.07
N MET A 238 -18.55 -3.42 -22.56
CA MET A 238 -18.33 -3.26 -21.12
C MET A 238 -19.45 -2.48 -20.43
N LEU A 239 -19.96 -1.42 -21.06
CA LEU A 239 -21.10 -0.65 -20.57
C LEU A 239 -22.37 -1.49 -20.49
N ASN A 240 -22.62 -2.34 -21.49
CA ASN A 240 -23.74 -3.29 -21.45
C ASN A 240 -23.61 -4.28 -20.30
N GLU A 241 -22.39 -4.71 -19.98
CA GLU A 241 -22.13 -5.54 -18.80
C GLU A 241 -22.39 -4.79 -17.50
N PHE A 242 -21.88 -3.56 -17.36
CA PHE A 242 -22.16 -2.73 -16.19
C PHE A 242 -23.66 -2.46 -16.00
N ASN A 243 -24.39 -2.19 -17.08
CA ASN A 243 -25.85 -2.01 -17.00
C ASN A 243 -26.55 -3.30 -16.54
N SER A 244 -26.14 -4.46 -17.07
CA SER A 244 -26.67 -5.76 -16.63
C SER A 244 -26.44 -5.99 -15.13
N LEU A 245 -25.22 -5.74 -14.65
CA LEU A 245 -24.89 -5.87 -13.23
C LEU A 245 -25.62 -4.84 -12.35
N ALA A 246 -25.85 -3.62 -12.87
CA ALA A 246 -26.62 -2.58 -12.19
C ALA A 246 -28.12 -2.91 -12.03
N GLU A 247 -28.63 -3.83 -12.86
CA GLU A 247 -29.97 -4.41 -12.76
C GLU A 247 -30.01 -5.64 -11.83
N GLY A 248 -28.88 -6.05 -11.25
CA GLY A 248 -28.79 -7.22 -10.38
C GLY A 248 -28.73 -8.56 -11.12
N LYS A 249 -28.52 -8.56 -12.44
CA LYS A 249 -28.33 -9.78 -13.22
C LYS A 249 -26.98 -10.42 -12.87
N PRO A 250 -26.86 -11.76 -13.00
CA PRO A 250 -25.58 -12.44 -12.78
C PRO A 250 -24.52 -11.97 -13.79
N PRO A 251 -23.22 -12.03 -13.42
CA PRO A 251 -22.13 -11.69 -14.32
C PRO A 251 -22.06 -12.66 -15.50
N LYS A 252 -21.71 -12.16 -16.67
CA LYS A 252 -21.52 -13.03 -17.84
C LYS A 252 -20.29 -13.92 -17.67
N ALA A 253 -20.30 -15.07 -18.33
CA ALA A 253 -19.18 -16.01 -18.33
C ALA A 253 -17.87 -15.35 -18.77
N GLU A 254 -17.90 -14.49 -19.80
CA GLU A 254 -16.73 -13.74 -20.25
C GLU A 254 -16.13 -12.86 -19.14
N THR A 255 -16.96 -12.21 -18.33
CA THR A 255 -16.53 -11.37 -17.19
C THR A 255 -15.78 -12.20 -16.15
N LEU A 256 -16.30 -13.40 -15.84
CA LEU A 256 -15.68 -14.34 -14.90
C LEU A 256 -14.38 -14.92 -15.45
N LEU A 257 -14.34 -15.30 -16.73
CA LEU A 257 -13.15 -15.85 -17.38
C LEU A 257 -12.01 -14.82 -17.49
N ASN A 258 -12.33 -13.53 -17.55
CA ASN A 258 -11.35 -12.46 -17.59
C ASN A 258 -10.92 -11.99 -16.18
N PHE A 259 -11.53 -12.50 -15.11
CA PHE A 259 -11.10 -12.21 -13.74
C PHE A 259 -9.82 -12.99 -13.41
N ARG A 260 -8.67 -12.36 -13.72
CA ARG A 260 -7.35 -12.94 -13.44
C ARG A 260 -7.03 -12.84 -11.96
N SER A 261 -7.15 -13.96 -11.27
CA SER A 261 -6.67 -14.13 -9.90
C SER A 261 -5.83 -15.39 -9.77
N GLU A 262 -4.75 -15.30 -9.01
CA GLU A 262 -3.89 -16.41 -8.66
C GLU A 262 -4.12 -16.76 -7.19
N LYS A 263 -4.43 -18.03 -6.91
CA LYS A 263 -4.56 -18.51 -5.54
C LYS A 263 -3.20 -18.91 -5.00
N VAL A 264 -2.69 -18.15 -4.04
CA VAL A 264 -1.37 -18.40 -3.44
C VAL A 264 -1.44 -19.48 -2.36
N ALA A 265 -2.41 -19.37 -1.45
CA ALA A 265 -2.59 -20.33 -0.36
C ALA A 265 -3.94 -20.18 0.36
N VAL A 266 -4.31 -21.24 1.08
CA VAL A 266 -5.31 -21.20 2.15
C VAL A 266 -4.66 -21.80 3.39
N LEU A 267 -4.60 -21.02 4.46
CA LEU A 267 -3.96 -21.40 5.71
C LEU A 267 -5.04 -21.48 6.79
N SER A 268 -5.14 -22.61 7.49
CA SER A 268 -6.09 -22.79 8.58
C SER A 268 -5.37 -22.99 9.91
N TRP A 269 -5.97 -22.51 11.01
CA TRP A 269 -5.42 -22.73 12.35
C TRP A 269 -6.52 -22.97 13.37
N LYS A 270 -6.13 -23.53 14.51
CA LYS A 270 -7.04 -23.72 15.65
C LYS A 270 -7.31 -22.37 16.30
N ARG A 271 -8.56 -22.20 16.75
CA ARG A 271 -8.99 -21.03 17.51
C ARG A 271 -8.28 -20.96 18.85
#